data_AF-A0A110A3B6-F1
#
_entry.id   AF-A0A110A3B6-F1
#
_cell.length_a   1.000
_cell.length_b   1.000
_cell.length_c   1.000
_cell.angle_alpha   90.00
_cell.angle_beta   90.00
_cell.angle_gamma   90.00
#
_symmetry.space_group_name_H-M   'P 1'
#
loop_
_entity.id
_entity.type
_entity.pdbx_description
1 polymer ?
#
loop_
_entity_poly.entity_id
_entity_poly.type
_entity_poly.pdbx_seq_one_letter_code
_entity_poly.pdbx_strand_id
1 'polypeptide(L)'
;MSPPHQGQVYEVPEGVKEISDSAFSSGVDTVVLPDSIENIGYMNVKNIQVKDTNEWFFSSDGVLFSKGDTELVAYPAGRTETEYTVPEGVTAIGTGAFIRCDSLVKINMPHTLELVSHQAIGDCSNLEEVVFETIPEFEIAVNDSIVDFEVPPKIKIIFIDDQ
;
A
#
# COMPACT_ATOMS: atom_id res chain seq x y z
N MET A 1 -18.72 -34.25 -0.05
CA MET A 1 -18.88 -32.81 0.16
C MET A 1 -17.65 -32.34 0.93
N SER A 2 -16.69 -31.74 0.25
CA SER A 2 -15.55 -31.07 0.90
C SER A 2 -16.09 -29.83 1.62
N PRO A 3 -15.53 -29.41 2.77
CA PRO A 3 -15.94 -28.16 3.38
C PRO A 3 -15.63 -27.01 2.41
N PRO A 4 -16.37 -25.89 2.47
CA PRO A 4 -16.09 -24.73 1.64
C PRO A 4 -14.66 -24.25 1.96
N HIS A 5 -13.85 -23.99 0.94
CA HIS A 5 -12.53 -23.36 1.09
C HIS A 5 -12.71 -21.90 1.54
N GLN A 6 -13.04 -21.69 2.82
CA GLN A 6 -12.93 -20.39 3.47
C GLN A 6 -11.52 -20.25 4.05
N GLY A 7 -10.77 -19.24 3.61
CA GLY A 7 -9.71 -18.62 4.41
C GLY A 7 -8.42 -19.43 4.54
N GLN A 8 -7.68 -19.68 3.45
CA GLN A 8 -6.35 -20.27 3.59
C GLN A 8 -5.39 -19.25 4.21
N VAL A 9 -5.04 -19.45 5.49
CA VAL A 9 -4.04 -18.68 6.23
C VAL A 9 -2.67 -19.29 6.01
N TYR A 10 -1.66 -18.46 5.71
CA TYR A 10 -0.27 -18.86 5.61
C TYR A 10 0.58 -18.07 6.62
N GLU A 11 1.20 -18.78 7.55
CA GLU A 11 2.17 -18.21 8.48
C GLU A 11 3.56 -18.25 7.85
N VAL A 12 4.14 -17.07 7.62
CA VAL A 12 5.48 -16.95 7.06
C VAL A 12 6.50 -17.37 8.14
N PRO A 13 7.46 -18.26 7.82
CA PRO A 13 8.44 -18.72 8.81
C PRO A 13 9.28 -17.58 9.39
N GLU A 14 9.60 -17.69 10.68
CA GLU A 14 10.54 -16.77 11.33
C GLU A 14 11.92 -16.82 10.67
N GLY A 15 12.59 -15.68 10.58
CA GLY A 15 13.86 -15.51 9.87
C GLY A 15 13.72 -15.12 8.39
N VAL A 16 12.51 -15.15 7.82
CA VAL A 16 12.24 -14.56 6.51
C VAL A 16 12.29 -13.04 6.62
N LYS A 17 13.14 -12.42 5.80
CA LYS A 17 13.36 -10.97 5.77
C LYS A 17 12.61 -10.25 4.66
N GLU A 18 12.21 -10.97 3.62
CA GLU A 18 11.62 -10.39 2.41
C GLU A 18 10.48 -11.25 1.90
N ILE A 19 9.38 -10.58 1.53
CA ILE A 19 8.33 -11.12 0.66
C ILE A 19 8.55 -10.55 -0.73
N SER A 20 8.77 -11.39 -1.73
CA SER A 20 8.86 -10.93 -3.12
C SER A 20 7.46 -10.79 -3.75
N ASP A 21 7.35 -9.97 -4.80
CA ASP A 21 6.08 -9.63 -5.46
C ASP A 21 5.23 -10.82 -5.90
N SER A 22 5.82 -11.98 -6.15
CA SER A 22 5.08 -13.16 -6.64
C SER A 22 4.85 -14.23 -5.57
N ALA A 23 5.30 -13.99 -4.33
CA ALA A 23 5.27 -14.98 -3.25
C ALA A 23 3.85 -15.47 -2.93
N PHE A 24 2.85 -14.61 -3.07
CA PHE A 24 1.44 -14.90 -2.76
C PHE A 24 0.52 -14.59 -3.94
N SER A 25 0.78 -15.19 -5.10
CA SER A 25 0.02 -14.95 -6.33
C SER A 25 -1.29 -15.73 -6.45
N SER A 26 -1.50 -16.80 -5.67
CA SER A 26 -2.77 -17.52 -5.58
C SER A 26 -2.85 -18.42 -4.33
N GLY A 27 -4.07 -18.77 -3.91
CA GLY A 27 -4.30 -19.83 -2.93
C GLY A 27 -4.10 -19.46 -1.45
N VAL A 28 -3.84 -18.18 -1.14
CA VAL A 28 -3.74 -17.69 0.24
C VAL A 28 -4.69 -16.51 0.40
N ASP A 29 -5.58 -16.58 1.38
CA ASP A 29 -6.49 -15.48 1.72
C ASP A 29 -5.86 -14.56 2.76
N THR A 30 -5.09 -15.10 3.71
CA THR A 30 -4.45 -14.33 4.79
C THR A 30 -3.00 -14.73 4.95
N VAL A 31 -2.11 -13.75 5.01
CA VAL A 31 -0.70 -13.97 5.36
C VAL A 31 -0.44 -13.46 6.77
N VAL A 32 0.35 -14.20 7.56
CA VAL A 32 0.84 -13.75 8.86
C VAL A 32 2.35 -13.59 8.77
N LEU A 33 2.81 -12.35 8.83
CA LEU A 33 4.21 -11.98 8.71
C LEU A 33 4.96 -12.15 10.06
N PRO A 34 6.21 -12.64 10.04
CA PRO A 34 7.03 -12.82 11.24
C PRO A 34 7.58 -11.50 11.78
N ASP A 35 8.28 -11.57 12.92
CA ASP A 35 8.97 -10.41 13.48
C ASP A 35 10.18 -9.99 12.63
N SER A 36 10.80 -10.96 11.96
CA SER A 36 12.00 -10.75 11.12
C SER A 36 11.75 -10.05 9.78
N ILE A 37 10.50 -9.75 9.41
CA ILE A 37 10.23 -9.19 8.09
C ILE A 37 10.71 -7.74 7.99
N GLU A 38 11.41 -7.43 6.90
CA GLU A 38 12.01 -6.12 6.65
C GLU A 38 11.50 -5.52 5.33
N ASN A 39 11.33 -6.34 4.28
CA ASN A 39 10.93 -5.89 2.95
C ASN A 39 9.64 -6.58 2.49
N ILE A 40 8.69 -5.78 2.00
CA ILE A 40 7.35 -6.23 1.62
C ILE A 40 7.13 -5.89 0.14
N GLY A 41 7.10 -6.92 -0.70
CA GLY A 41 6.63 -6.83 -2.08
C GLY A 41 5.12 -6.96 -2.20
N TYR A 42 4.66 -6.99 -3.45
CA TYR A 42 3.26 -7.19 -3.79
C TYR A 42 2.66 -8.49 -3.19
N MET A 43 1.43 -8.39 -2.67
CA MET A 43 0.69 -9.52 -2.10
C MET A 43 -0.77 -9.54 -2.58
N ASN A 44 -1.12 -10.57 -3.37
CA ASN A 44 -2.49 -10.83 -3.80
C ASN A 44 -3.25 -11.68 -2.78
N VAL A 45 -3.43 -11.12 -1.59
CA VAL A 45 -4.16 -11.74 -0.46
C VAL A 45 -5.30 -10.80 -0.03
N LYS A 46 -6.25 -11.30 0.76
CA LYS A 46 -7.36 -10.49 1.31
C LYS A 46 -7.00 -9.81 2.63
N ASN A 47 -6.03 -10.36 3.36
CA ASN A 47 -5.69 -9.89 4.69
C ASN A 47 -4.19 -10.09 4.95
N ILE A 48 -3.54 -9.05 5.48
CA ILE A 48 -2.15 -9.09 5.93
C ILE A 48 -2.17 -8.90 7.43
N GLN A 49 -1.68 -9.89 8.16
CA GLN A 49 -1.41 -9.83 9.58
C GLN A 49 0.10 -9.81 9.81
N VAL A 50 0.52 -9.27 10.94
CA VAL A 50 1.91 -9.31 11.39
C VAL A 50 1.91 -9.63 12.88
N LYS A 51 2.90 -10.38 13.35
CA LYS A 51 3.06 -10.65 14.77
C LYS A 51 3.14 -9.35 15.58
N ASP A 52 2.44 -9.29 16.71
CA ASP A 52 2.36 -8.08 17.55
C ASP A 52 3.73 -7.60 18.05
N THR A 53 4.68 -8.53 18.16
CA THR A 53 6.08 -8.32 18.56
C THR A 53 6.95 -7.68 17.48
N ASN A 54 6.47 -7.55 16.24
CA ASN A 54 7.24 -6.96 15.15
C ASN A 54 7.54 -5.49 15.47
N GLU A 55 8.81 -5.08 15.41
CA GLU A 55 9.22 -3.73 15.81
C GLU A 55 8.88 -2.64 14.79
N TRP A 56 8.68 -3.03 13.53
CA TRP A 56 8.62 -2.12 12.38
C TRP A 56 7.22 -1.95 11.83
N PHE A 57 6.41 -3.01 11.88
CA PHE A 57 5.11 -3.06 11.25
C PHE A 57 4.00 -3.42 12.25
N PHE A 58 2.80 -2.97 11.95
CA PHE A 58 1.58 -3.45 12.56
C PHE A 58 0.51 -3.64 11.48
N SER A 59 -0.48 -4.47 11.78
CA SER A 59 -1.65 -4.63 10.92
C SER A 59 -2.86 -3.97 11.60
N SER A 60 -3.66 -3.28 10.81
CA SER A 60 -4.96 -2.76 11.23
C SER A 60 -5.99 -3.04 10.14
N ASP A 61 -7.09 -3.70 10.49
CA ASP A 61 -8.10 -4.17 9.54
C ASP A 61 -7.51 -4.93 8.33
N GLY A 62 -6.46 -5.72 8.59
CA GLY A 62 -5.78 -6.51 7.58
C GLY A 62 -4.94 -5.73 6.57
N VAL A 63 -4.75 -4.43 6.79
CA VAL A 63 -3.82 -3.57 6.02
C VAL A 63 -2.53 -3.40 6.82
N LEU A 64 -1.39 -3.39 6.13
CA LEU A 64 -0.08 -3.29 6.77
C LEU A 64 0.38 -1.83 6.86
N PHE A 65 0.84 -1.44 8.05
CA PHE A 65 1.34 -0.11 8.36
C PHE A 65 2.69 -0.17 9.07
N SER A 66 3.46 0.92 9.04
CA SER A 66 4.68 1.07 9.83
C SER A 66 4.38 1.62 11.24
N LYS A 67 5.06 1.12 12.29
CA LYS A 67 4.85 1.53 13.70
C LYS A 67 5.40 2.93 14.05
N GLY A 68 6.28 3.49 13.23
CA GLY A 68 6.94 4.78 13.47
C GLY A 68 6.19 5.95 12.85
N ASP A 69 6.47 6.20 11.57
CA ASP A 69 5.92 7.35 10.83
C ASP A 69 4.46 7.14 10.38
N THR A 70 3.88 5.98 10.70
CA THR A 70 2.50 5.60 10.32
C THR A 70 2.30 5.70 8.81
N GLU A 71 3.14 4.98 8.08
CA GLU A 71 3.02 4.78 6.63
C GLU A 71 2.04 3.63 6.35
N LEU A 72 1.17 3.77 5.33
CA LEU A 72 0.48 2.63 4.73
C LEU A 72 1.46 1.91 3.79
N VAL A 73 1.93 0.76 4.23
CA VAL A 73 3.00 0.00 3.57
C VAL A 73 2.42 -0.89 2.47
N ALA A 74 1.33 -1.60 2.76
CA ALA A 74 0.69 -2.48 1.80
C ALA A 74 -0.81 -2.65 2.07
N TYR A 75 -1.62 -2.32 1.06
CA TYR A 75 -3.01 -2.70 0.97
C TYR A 75 -3.12 -4.09 0.30
N PRO A 76 -3.94 -5.03 0.83
CA PRO A 76 -4.05 -6.37 0.27
C PRO A 76 -4.79 -6.33 -1.08
N ALA A 77 -4.09 -6.60 -2.18
CA ALA A 77 -4.67 -6.49 -3.52
C ALA A 77 -5.78 -7.51 -3.82
N GLY A 78 -5.86 -8.60 -3.04
CA GLY A 78 -6.92 -9.59 -3.13
C GLY A 78 -8.22 -9.19 -2.44
N ARG A 79 -8.28 -8.01 -1.80
CA ARG A 79 -9.53 -7.43 -1.26
C ARG A 79 -10.54 -7.17 -2.37
N THR A 80 -11.82 -7.20 -1.99
CA THR A 80 -12.96 -7.08 -2.92
C THR A 80 -13.78 -5.82 -2.71
N GLU A 81 -13.44 -5.07 -1.67
CA GLU A 81 -13.99 -3.75 -1.38
C GLU A 81 -13.70 -2.81 -2.55
N THR A 82 -14.70 -2.00 -2.90
CA THR A 82 -14.62 -1.03 -4.01
C THR A 82 -14.17 0.34 -3.54
N GLU A 83 -14.14 0.57 -2.23
CA GLU A 83 -13.75 1.82 -1.62
C GLU A 83 -12.84 1.53 -0.43
N TYR A 84 -11.82 2.38 -0.27
CA TYR A 84 -11.02 2.37 0.94
C TYR A 84 -10.77 3.79 1.43
N THR A 85 -11.01 4.02 2.72
CA THR A 85 -10.62 5.24 3.40
C THR A 85 -9.37 4.95 4.22
N VAL A 86 -8.27 5.57 3.83
CA VAL A 86 -7.02 5.48 4.57
C VAL A 86 -7.22 6.11 5.96
N PRO A 87 -6.84 5.44 7.06
CA PRO A 87 -7.08 5.93 8.40
C PRO A 87 -6.41 7.29 8.69
N GLU A 88 -7.09 8.12 9.47
CA GLU A 88 -6.49 9.34 10.04
C GLU A 88 -5.27 9.02 10.90
N GLY A 89 -4.24 9.86 10.79
CA GLY A 89 -2.93 9.63 11.41
C GLY A 89 -1.90 9.01 10.47
N VAL A 90 -2.32 8.46 9.32
CA VAL A 90 -1.39 8.05 8.26
C VAL A 90 -0.75 9.29 7.62
N THR A 91 0.57 9.34 7.59
CA THR A 91 1.32 10.48 7.06
C THR A 91 1.95 10.20 5.69
N ALA A 92 2.13 8.92 5.34
CA ALA A 92 2.73 8.51 4.08
C ALA A 92 1.99 7.32 3.44
N ILE A 93 1.91 7.31 2.11
CA ILE A 93 1.58 6.11 1.32
C ILE A 93 2.87 5.60 0.68
N GLY A 94 3.31 4.40 1.08
CA GLY A 94 4.57 3.81 0.64
C GLY A 94 4.59 3.43 -0.85
N THR A 95 5.79 3.17 -1.35
CA THR A 95 6.01 2.70 -2.73
C THR A 95 5.22 1.43 -3.00
N GLY A 96 4.39 1.43 -4.04
CA GLY A 96 3.58 0.27 -4.42
C GLY A 96 2.50 -0.13 -3.42
N ALA A 97 2.15 0.72 -2.44
CA ALA A 97 1.24 0.33 -1.36
C ALA A 97 -0.15 -0.15 -1.84
N PHE A 98 -0.65 0.39 -2.95
CA PHE A 98 -1.90 -0.03 -3.60
C PHE A 98 -1.66 -0.75 -4.94
N ILE A 99 -0.46 -1.30 -5.19
CA ILE A 99 -0.16 -1.89 -6.50
C ILE A 99 -1.14 -3.01 -6.87
N ARG A 100 -1.73 -2.93 -8.07
CA ARG A 100 -2.70 -3.88 -8.63
C ARG A 100 -3.93 -4.14 -7.76
N CYS A 101 -4.38 -3.14 -7.01
CA CYS A 101 -5.62 -3.21 -6.24
C CYS A 101 -6.85 -3.06 -7.15
N ASP A 102 -7.05 -4.04 -8.03
CA ASP A 102 -8.01 -3.98 -9.12
C ASP A 102 -9.47 -3.90 -8.65
N SER A 103 -9.80 -4.31 -7.42
CA SER A 103 -11.18 -4.18 -6.92
C SER A 103 -11.56 -2.75 -6.53
N LEU A 104 -10.57 -1.90 -6.20
CA LEU A 104 -10.83 -0.55 -5.72
C LEU A 104 -11.26 0.34 -6.89
N VAL A 105 -12.35 1.08 -6.65
CA VAL A 105 -12.89 2.12 -7.53
C VAL A 105 -12.61 3.51 -6.94
N LYS A 106 -12.56 3.62 -5.61
CA LYS A 106 -12.33 4.88 -4.90
C LYS A 106 -11.36 4.72 -3.73
N ILE A 107 -10.46 5.69 -3.57
CA ILE A 107 -9.61 5.82 -2.37
C ILE A 107 -9.80 7.21 -1.77
N ASN A 108 -10.12 7.28 -0.47
CA ASN A 108 -10.14 8.53 0.29
C ASN A 108 -8.87 8.63 1.14
N MET A 109 -8.09 9.70 0.92
CA MET A 109 -6.87 9.99 1.66
C MET A 109 -7.17 10.82 2.92
N PRO A 110 -6.43 10.63 4.03
CA PRO A 110 -6.69 11.32 5.28
C PRO A 110 -6.15 12.75 5.25
N HIS A 111 -6.60 13.58 6.18
CA HIS A 111 -6.11 14.95 6.31
C HIS A 111 -4.62 15.02 6.70
N THR A 112 -4.14 14.02 7.43
CA THR A 112 -2.75 13.93 7.91
C THR A 112 -1.76 13.51 6.84
N LEU A 113 -2.20 13.25 5.61
CA LEU A 113 -1.32 12.78 4.55
C LEU A 113 -0.34 13.86 4.10
N GLU A 114 0.95 13.56 4.17
CA GLU A 114 2.04 14.46 3.79
C GLU A 114 2.76 13.97 2.53
N LEU A 115 2.88 12.65 2.35
CA LEU A 115 3.67 12.03 1.29
C LEU A 115 2.92 10.91 0.56
N VAL A 116 3.03 10.87 -0.77
CA VAL A 116 2.65 9.73 -1.60
C VAL A 116 3.86 9.35 -2.44
N SER A 117 4.44 8.17 -2.19
CA SER A 117 5.66 7.72 -2.86
C SER A 117 5.43 7.33 -4.33
N HIS A 118 6.53 7.22 -5.08
CA HIS A 118 6.52 6.74 -6.46
C HIS A 118 5.76 5.40 -6.58
N GLN A 119 4.89 5.29 -7.59
CA GLN A 119 4.07 4.09 -7.85
C GLN A 119 3.21 3.62 -6.67
N ALA A 120 2.98 4.45 -5.65
CA ALA A 120 2.10 4.12 -4.51
C ALA A 120 0.73 3.57 -4.95
N ILE A 121 0.21 4.04 -6.08
CA ILE A 121 -1.04 3.59 -6.70
C ILE A 121 -0.76 3.12 -8.14
N GLY A 122 -0.05 2.00 -8.27
CA GLY A 122 0.31 1.41 -9.56
C GLY A 122 -0.69 0.37 -10.05
N ASP A 123 -0.97 0.33 -11.35
CA ASP A 123 -1.72 -0.75 -12.02
C ASP A 123 -3.10 -1.11 -11.42
N CYS A 124 -3.80 -0.18 -10.77
CA CYS A 124 -5.18 -0.38 -10.29
C CYS A 124 -6.18 -0.21 -11.44
N SER A 125 -6.60 -1.30 -12.10
CA SER A 125 -7.34 -1.21 -13.37
C SER A 125 -8.76 -0.63 -13.28
N ASN A 126 -9.44 -0.75 -12.14
CA ASN A 126 -10.80 -0.22 -11.94
C ASN A 126 -10.84 1.06 -11.09
N LEU A 127 -9.68 1.62 -10.68
CA LEU A 127 -9.65 2.80 -9.84
C LEU A 127 -10.04 4.03 -10.65
N GLU A 128 -11.17 4.64 -10.28
CA GLU A 128 -11.73 5.81 -10.96
C GLU A 128 -11.44 7.11 -10.20
N GLU A 129 -11.32 7.06 -8.87
CA GLU A 129 -11.24 8.25 -8.04
C GLU A 129 -10.24 8.10 -6.88
N VAL A 130 -9.36 9.10 -6.71
CA VAL A 130 -8.57 9.29 -5.49
C VAL A 130 -8.87 10.67 -4.95
N VAL A 131 -9.43 10.72 -3.74
CA VAL A 131 -9.86 11.95 -3.08
C VAL A 131 -8.82 12.36 -2.06
N PHE A 132 -8.36 13.61 -2.17
CA PHE A 132 -7.41 14.23 -1.27
C PHE A 132 -8.12 15.33 -0.47
N GLU A 133 -8.24 15.16 0.85
CA GLU A 133 -8.83 16.19 1.73
C GLU A 133 -7.83 17.31 2.03
N THR A 134 -6.54 17.00 2.02
CA THR A 134 -5.41 17.93 1.95
C THR A 134 -4.60 17.64 0.69
N ILE A 135 -4.01 18.67 0.06
CA ILE A 135 -3.09 18.48 -1.06
C ILE A 135 -1.73 18.13 -0.43
N PRO A 136 -1.27 16.87 -0.43
CA PRO A 136 0.09 16.55 0.02
C PRO A 136 1.11 17.30 -0.86
N GLU A 137 2.34 17.46 -0.37
CA GLU A 137 3.43 17.92 -1.23
C GLU A 137 3.63 16.85 -2.33
N PHE A 138 2.98 17.02 -3.49
CA PHE A 138 3.06 16.07 -4.60
C PHE A 138 4.45 16.11 -5.25
N GLU A 139 5.09 14.95 -5.36
CA GLU A 139 6.17 14.73 -6.30
C GLU A 139 5.54 14.30 -7.64
N ILE A 140 5.50 15.21 -8.62
CA ILE A 140 5.07 14.88 -9.98
C ILE A 140 6.33 14.55 -10.77
N ALA A 141 6.52 13.28 -11.14
CA ALA A 141 7.46 12.88 -12.18
C ALA A 141 6.92 13.38 -13.53
N VAL A 142 7.22 14.63 -13.88
CA VAL A 142 6.96 15.15 -15.22
C VAL A 142 8.01 14.57 -16.17
N ASN A 143 7.57 13.91 -17.24
CA ASN A 143 8.48 13.60 -18.35
C ASN A 143 8.92 14.91 -19.04
N ASP A 144 10.08 14.89 -19.72
CA ASP A 144 10.78 16.04 -20.33
C ASP A 144 9.97 16.90 -21.34
N SER A 145 8.67 16.63 -21.53
CA SER A 145 7.83 17.25 -22.56
C SER A 145 6.80 18.26 -22.05
N ILE A 146 6.70 18.52 -20.74
CA ILE A 146 5.73 19.49 -20.20
C ILE A 146 6.42 20.85 -19.98
N VAL A 147 6.00 21.86 -20.74
CA VAL A 147 6.67 23.18 -20.83
C VAL A 147 5.96 24.27 -20.01
N ASP A 148 4.80 23.99 -19.41
CA ASP A 148 4.13 24.94 -18.51
C ASP A 148 3.13 24.22 -17.60
N PHE A 149 3.37 24.27 -16.28
CA PHE A 149 2.44 23.83 -15.25
C PHE A 149 2.53 24.78 -14.06
N GLU A 150 1.42 25.42 -13.72
CA GLU A 150 1.35 26.33 -12.57
C GLU A 150 1.10 25.52 -11.31
N VAL A 151 2.15 25.38 -10.51
CA VAL A 151 2.17 24.58 -9.28
C VAL A 151 1.65 25.46 -8.12
N PRO A 152 0.57 25.07 -7.42
CA PRO A 152 0.14 25.75 -6.21
C PRO A 152 1.29 25.94 -5.21
N PRO A 153 1.31 27.02 -4.41
CA PRO A 153 2.45 27.41 -3.56
C PRO A 153 2.79 26.43 -2.42
N LYS A 154 2.09 25.31 -2.31
CA LYS A 154 2.29 24.25 -1.30
C LYS A 154 2.82 22.94 -1.89
N ILE A 155 3.09 22.88 -3.19
CA ILE A 155 3.62 21.66 -3.82
C ILE A 155 5.13 21.84 -4.01
N LYS A 156 5.89 20.87 -3.51
CA LYS A 156 7.35 20.83 -3.62
C LYS A 156 7.72 19.77 -4.65
N ILE A 157 8.30 20.21 -5.77
CA ILE A 157 8.77 19.31 -6.83
C ILE A 157 10.20 18.89 -6.49
N ILE A 158 10.42 17.58 -6.32
CA ILE A 158 11.74 16.96 -6.24
C ILE A 158 11.92 16.20 -7.56
N PHE A 159 13.05 16.44 -8.24
CA PHE A 159 13.41 15.71 -9.44
C PHE A 159 14.21 14.48 -9.01
N ILE A 160 13.68 13.28 -9.21
CA ILE A 160 14.45 12.04 -9.11
C ILE A 160 14.98 11.75 -10.51
N ASP A 161 16.28 11.95 -10.71
CA ASP A 161 16.97 11.47 -11.91
C ASP A 161 16.97 9.93 -11.88
N ASP A 162 16.39 9.29 -12.89
CA ASP A 162 16.63 7.88 -13.17
C ASP A 162 18.13 7.70 -13.48
N GLN A 163 18.83 6.92 -12.64
CA GLN A 163 20.14 6.34 -12.92
C GLN A 163 20.06 4.82 -12.89
#